data_AF-A0A835HSI1-F1
#
_entry.id   AF-A0A835HSI1-F1
#
_cell.length_a   1.000
_cell.length_b   1.000
_cell.length_c   1.000
_cell.angle_alpha   90.00
_cell.angle_beta   90.00
_cell.angle_gamma   90.00
#
_symmetry.space_group_name_H-M   'P 1'
#
loop_
_entity.id
_entity.type
_entity.pdbx_description
1 polymer ?
#
loop_
_entity_poly.entity_id
_entity_poly.type
_entity_poly.pdbx_seq_one_letter_code
_entity_poly.pdbx_strand_id
1 'polypeptide(L)'
;MNPIPTSRFFALQLVTILLIFQSHQFVANNTGHKSTDLVTQTCEKTAYKDLCIKTLKSHPASGHAVNVKRFASVIMNAASDHAINMSTRIEEMLNKTTDSTIQECFSDCSEYYVDATDQLEDSLAALDTNGYKDVKTWLQAAIADVESCQSGFKEQSGHNSTLASENERFSQLCHIALEITNHLAKT
;
A
#
# COMPACT_ATOMS: atom_id res chain seq x y z
N MET A 1 18.44 65.77 34.91
CA MET A 1 18.65 64.55 34.10
C MET A 1 17.89 63.43 34.80
N ASN A 2 16.72 63.03 34.28
CA ASN A 2 15.92 61.96 34.89
C ASN A 2 16.30 60.62 34.28
N PRO A 3 16.50 59.55 35.08
CA PRO A 3 16.87 58.25 34.55
C PRO A 3 15.68 57.64 33.79
N ILE A 4 15.94 57.18 32.58
CA ILE A 4 14.96 56.44 31.78
C ILE A 4 14.72 55.08 32.47
N PRO A 5 13.47 54.66 32.74
CA PRO A 5 13.21 53.43 33.48
C PRO A 5 13.62 52.21 32.64
N THR A 6 14.65 51.50 33.08
CA THR A 6 15.16 50.26 32.48
C THR A 6 14.09 49.18 32.32
N SER A 7 13.03 49.22 33.14
CA SER A 7 11.85 48.37 33.07
C SER A 7 11.14 48.41 31.70
N ARG A 8 11.12 49.56 31.01
CA ARG A 8 10.47 49.69 29.68
C ARG A 8 11.22 48.94 28.58
N PHE A 9 12.55 48.84 28.68
CA PHE A 9 13.37 48.10 27.72
C PHE A 9 13.17 46.58 27.86
N PHE A 10 13.12 46.07 29.10
CA PHE A 10 12.87 44.64 29.34
C PHE A 10 11.47 44.20 28.89
N ALA A 11 10.46 45.05 29.09
CA ALA A 11 9.10 44.78 28.62
C ALA A 11 9.02 44.72 27.08
N LEU A 12 9.69 45.63 26.36
CA LEU A 12 9.73 45.60 24.90
C LEU A 12 10.44 44.34 24.34
N GLN A 13 11.55 43.92 24.97
CA GLN A 13 12.30 42.73 24.57
C GLN A 13 11.49 41.43 24.77
N LEU A 14 10.74 41.33 25.87
CA LEU A 14 9.85 40.20 26.13
C LEU A 14 8.67 40.14 25.15
N VAL A 15 8.10 41.29 24.77
CA VAL A 15 7.02 41.36 23.77
C VAL A 15 7.51 40.95 22.38
N THR A 16 8.72 41.36 21.97
CA THR A 16 9.31 40.91 20.70
C THR A 16 9.58 39.41 20.66
N ILE A 17 10.02 38.80 21.77
CA ILE A 17 10.23 37.35 21.86
C ILE A 17 8.90 36.58 21.78
N LEU A 18 7.84 37.08 22.42
CA LEU A 18 6.48 36.52 22.33
C LEU A 18 5.91 36.58 20.90
N LEU A 19 6.15 37.66 20.17
CA LEU A 19 5.72 37.81 18.77
C LEU A 19 6.49 36.87 17.82
N ILE A 20 7.77 36.58 18.09
CA ILE A 20 8.56 35.60 17.32
C ILE A 20 8.10 34.16 17.62
N PHE A 21 7.70 33.87 18.87
CA PHE A 21 7.13 32.56 19.22
C PHE A 21 5.77 32.30 18.55
N GLN A 22 4.95 33.34 18.37
CA GLN A 22 3.67 33.22 17.63
C GLN A 22 3.87 32.98 16.13
N SER A 23 4.95 33.48 15.51
CA SER A 23 5.23 33.23 14.10
C SER A 23 5.79 31.84 13.81
N HIS A 24 6.36 31.14 14.82
CA HIS A 24 6.85 29.76 14.68
C HIS A 24 5.76 28.69 14.86
N GLN A 25 4.56 29.05 15.33
CA GLN A 25 3.45 28.12 15.53
C GLN A 25 2.45 28.10 14.35
N PHE A 26 2.69 28.85 13.26
CA PHE A 26 1.80 28.95 12.09
C PHE A 26 2.39 28.32 10.82
N VAL A 27 3.03 27.15 10.93
CA VAL A 27 3.28 26.26 9.79
C VAL A 27 2.69 24.88 10.09
N ALA A 28 1.40 24.86 10.42
CA ALA A 28 0.60 23.66 10.42
C ALA A 28 -0.55 23.86 9.43
N ASN A 29 -0.62 22.96 8.42
CA ASN A 29 -1.84 22.45 7.77
C ASN A 29 -1.90 22.43 6.21
N ASN A 30 -0.83 22.73 5.47
CA ASN A 30 -0.85 22.60 4.00
C ASN A 30 -0.39 21.23 3.44
N THR A 31 0.26 20.38 4.24
CA THR A 31 0.76 19.07 3.79
C THR A 31 -0.34 18.00 3.76
N GLY A 32 -1.24 18.00 4.74
CA GLY A 32 -2.38 17.09 4.81
C GLY A 32 -3.37 17.28 3.66
N HIS A 33 -3.66 18.53 3.29
CA HIS A 33 -4.51 18.87 2.15
C HIS A 33 -3.90 18.40 0.82
N LYS A 34 -2.60 18.69 0.58
CA LYS A 34 -1.89 18.26 -0.64
C LYS A 34 -1.79 16.73 -0.77
N SER A 35 -1.57 16.02 0.35
CA SER A 35 -1.52 14.56 0.35
C SER A 35 -2.88 13.94 -0.01
N THR A 36 -3.96 14.44 0.61
CA THR A 36 -5.33 13.96 0.35
C THR A 36 -5.74 14.19 -1.12
N ASP A 37 -5.36 15.32 -1.67
CA ASP A 37 -5.57 15.67 -3.08
C ASP A 37 -4.81 14.72 -4.02
N LEU A 38 -3.52 14.46 -3.76
CA LEU A 38 -2.71 13.55 -4.58
C LEU A 38 -3.18 12.09 -4.50
N VAL A 39 -3.63 11.63 -3.33
CA VAL A 39 -4.24 10.29 -3.16
C VAL A 39 -5.47 10.18 -4.06
N THR A 40 -6.35 11.17 -4.00
CA THR A 40 -7.60 11.17 -4.78
C THR A 40 -7.29 11.17 -6.28
N GLN A 41 -6.42 12.05 -6.75
CA GLN A 41 -6.02 12.13 -8.16
C GLN A 41 -5.34 10.85 -8.66
N THR A 42 -4.58 10.16 -7.81
CA THR A 42 -3.95 8.89 -8.18
C THR A 42 -4.99 7.79 -8.29
N CYS A 43 -5.83 7.61 -7.26
CA CYS A 43 -6.83 6.54 -7.21
C CYS A 43 -8.01 6.75 -8.17
N GLU A 44 -8.22 7.96 -8.68
CA GLU A 44 -9.22 8.20 -9.74
C GLU A 44 -8.88 7.54 -11.06
N LYS A 45 -7.62 7.16 -11.26
CA LYS A 45 -7.16 6.51 -12.47
C LYS A 45 -7.07 4.99 -12.35
N THR A 46 -7.57 4.43 -11.24
CA THR A 46 -7.55 2.99 -10.99
C THR A 46 -8.96 2.42 -11.11
N ALA A 47 -9.08 1.17 -11.56
CA ALA A 47 -10.38 0.48 -11.66
C ALA A 47 -11.03 0.27 -10.28
N TYR A 48 -10.21 0.23 -9.22
CA TYR A 48 -10.64 -0.04 -7.85
C TYR A 48 -10.40 1.19 -6.93
N LYS A 49 -11.03 2.31 -7.28
CA LYS A 49 -10.85 3.62 -6.62
C LYS A 49 -10.98 3.55 -5.10
N ASP A 50 -12.07 2.95 -4.58
CA ASP A 50 -12.36 2.94 -3.15
C ASP A 50 -11.35 2.11 -2.36
N LEU A 51 -10.95 0.95 -2.91
CA LEU A 51 -9.91 0.11 -2.33
C LEU A 51 -8.56 0.84 -2.32
N CYS A 52 -8.19 1.49 -3.42
CA CYS A 52 -6.98 2.30 -3.51
C CYS A 52 -6.94 3.39 -2.43
N ILE A 53 -8.01 4.19 -2.31
CA ILE A 53 -8.10 5.27 -1.31
C ILE A 53 -8.00 4.70 0.10
N LYS A 54 -8.73 3.61 0.38
CA LYS A 54 -8.73 2.96 1.70
C LYS A 54 -7.32 2.47 2.07
N THR A 55 -6.65 1.77 1.16
CA THR A 55 -5.31 1.21 1.40
C THR A 55 -4.25 2.30 1.58
N LEU A 56 -4.30 3.38 0.80
CA LEU A 56 -3.36 4.50 0.96
C LEU A 56 -3.60 5.28 2.26
N LYS A 57 -4.86 5.42 2.69
CA LYS A 57 -5.19 6.11 3.96
C LYS A 57 -4.83 5.30 5.19
N SER A 58 -4.86 3.97 5.13
CA SER A 58 -4.44 3.11 6.26
C SER A 58 -2.93 3.09 6.48
N HIS A 59 -2.15 3.56 5.50
CA HIS A 59 -0.69 3.62 5.56
C HIS A 59 -0.20 5.07 5.38
N PRO A 60 -0.51 5.97 6.33
CA PRO A 60 -0.13 7.38 6.21
C PRO A 60 1.40 7.50 6.10
N ALA A 61 1.83 8.26 5.10
CA ALA A 61 3.24 8.47 4.84
C ALA A 61 3.94 9.15 6.03
N SER A 62 4.73 8.40 6.79
CA SER A 62 5.66 8.97 7.77
C SER A 62 6.94 9.46 7.07
N GLY A 63 7.44 10.62 7.49
CA GLY A 63 8.82 11.07 7.28
C GLY A 63 9.29 11.53 5.89
N HIS A 64 8.61 11.19 4.79
CA HIS A 64 9.04 11.56 3.42
C HIS A 64 7.92 12.17 2.57
N ALA A 65 8.32 12.91 1.52
CA ALA A 65 7.41 13.50 0.56
C ALA A 65 6.47 12.45 -0.05
N VAL A 66 5.17 12.74 -0.03
CA VAL A 66 4.13 11.89 -0.62
C VAL A 66 4.20 12.02 -2.14
N ASN A 67 4.43 10.91 -2.84
CA ASN A 67 4.50 10.87 -4.30
C ASN A 67 3.87 9.58 -4.85
N VAL A 68 3.60 9.57 -6.16
CA VAL A 68 2.90 8.47 -6.85
C VAL A 68 3.69 7.16 -6.81
N LYS A 69 5.03 7.20 -6.83
CA LYS A 69 5.90 6.01 -6.67
C LYS A 69 5.72 5.37 -5.29
N ARG A 70 5.68 6.17 -4.23
CA ARG A 70 5.38 5.69 -2.87
C ARG A 70 3.97 5.10 -2.76
N PHE A 71 3.00 5.63 -3.51
CA PHE A 71 1.67 5.02 -3.54
C PHE A 71 1.69 3.63 -4.18
N ALA A 72 2.41 3.44 -5.28
CA ALA A 72 2.60 2.11 -5.87
C ALA A 72 3.21 1.13 -4.86
N SER A 73 4.28 1.53 -4.15
CA SER A 73 4.91 0.66 -3.16
C SER A 73 4.01 0.34 -1.96
N VAL A 74 3.21 1.29 -1.47
CA VAL A 74 2.24 1.03 -0.40
C VAL A 74 1.18 0.02 -0.84
N ILE A 75 0.68 0.11 -2.07
CA ILE A 75 -0.29 -0.86 -2.58
C ILE A 75 0.35 -2.24 -2.76
N MET A 76 1.58 -2.32 -3.29
CA MET A 76 2.31 -3.59 -3.43
C MET A 76 2.57 -4.24 -2.07
N ASN A 77 3.00 -3.46 -1.06
CA ASN A 77 3.18 -3.96 0.29
C ASN A 77 1.86 -4.48 0.89
N ALA A 78 0.74 -3.78 0.66
CA ALA A 78 -0.56 -4.26 1.13
C ALA A 78 -1.00 -5.57 0.43
N ALA A 79 -0.60 -5.78 -0.83
CA ALA A 79 -0.80 -7.06 -1.51
C ALA A 79 0.11 -8.16 -0.93
N SER A 80 1.36 -7.84 -0.61
CA SER A 80 2.32 -8.77 -0.01
C SER A 80 1.88 -9.20 1.39
N ASP A 81 1.47 -8.25 2.24
CA ASP A 81 0.88 -8.54 3.56
C ASP A 81 -0.36 -9.45 3.42
N HIS A 82 -1.19 -9.22 2.41
CA HIS A 82 -2.35 -10.06 2.14
C HIS A 82 -1.92 -11.48 1.74
N ALA A 83 -0.95 -11.62 0.82
CA ALA A 83 -0.45 -12.91 0.37
C ALA A 83 0.17 -13.74 1.51
N ILE A 84 1.02 -13.13 2.34
CA ILE A 84 1.65 -13.78 3.51
C ILE A 84 0.60 -14.25 4.52
N ASN A 85 -0.42 -13.43 4.78
CA ASN A 85 -1.51 -13.82 5.66
C ASN A 85 -2.33 -14.97 5.07
N MET A 86 -2.50 -14.99 3.75
CA MET A 86 -3.25 -16.04 3.08
C MET A 86 -2.49 -17.37 3.03
N SER A 87 -1.19 -17.39 2.73
CA SER A 87 -0.40 -18.62 2.77
C SER A 87 -0.47 -19.26 4.16
N THR A 88 -0.25 -18.48 5.22
CA THR A 88 -0.37 -18.93 6.62
C THR A 88 -1.76 -19.50 6.92
N ARG A 89 -2.82 -18.79 6.52
CA ARG A 89 -4.20 -19.23 6.74
C ARG A 89 -4.53 -20.51 5.98
N ILE A 90 -4.01 -20.65 4.76
CA ILE A 90 -4.23 -21.84 3.93
C ILE A 90 -3.52 -23.05 4.54
N GLU A 91 -2.29 -22.90 5.06
CA GLU A 91 -1.60 -23.95 5.81
C GLU A 91 -2.39 -24.40 7.05
N GLU A 92 -3.02 -23.47 7.78
CA GLU A 92 -3.90 -23.84 8.89
C GLU A 92 -5.15 -24.62 8.44
N MET A 93 -5.71 -24.27 7.28
CA MET A 93 -6.88 -24.95 6.71
C MET A 93 -6.51 -26.34 6.18
N LEU A 94 -5.33 -26.47 5.56
CA LEU A 94 -4.74 -27.72 5.13
C LEU A 94 -4.61 -28.72 6.28
N ASN A 95 -4.14 -28.27 7.44
CA ASN A 95 -4.00 -29.11 8.64
C ASN A 95 -5.33 -29.55 9.27
N LYS A 96 -6.45 -28.94 8.89
CA LYS A 96 -7.79 -29.22 9.45
C LYS A 96 -8.66 -30.08 8.54
N THR A 97 -8.32 -30.18 7.24
CA THR A 97 -9.09 -30.99 6.29
C THR A 97 -8.56 -32.42 6.22
N THR A 98 -9.46 -33.37 6.05
CA THR A 98 -9.15 -34.79 5.81
C THR A 98 -9.44 -35.21 4.37
N ASP A 99 -9.98 -34.30 3.55
CA ASP A 99 -10.24 -34.56 2.13
C ASP A 99 -8.94 -34.36 1.35
N SER A 100 -8.42 -35.43 0.76
CA SER A 100 -7.13 -35.44 0.06
C SER A 100 -7.09 -34.50 -1.13
N THR A 101 -8.19 -34.32 -1.86
CA THR A 101 -8.20 -33.40 -3.00
C THR A 101 -8.18 -31.95 -2.52
N ILE A 102 -8.91 -31.66 -1.45
CA ILE A 102 -8.85 -30.32 -0.85
C ILE A 102 -7.48 -30.04 -0.22
N GLN A 103 -6.81 -31.05 0.32
CA GLN A 103 -5.42 -30.92 0.78
C GLN A 103 -4.48 -30.54 -0.36
N GLU A 104 -4.57 -31.22 -1.51
CA GLU A 104 -3.77 -30.89 -2.70
C GLU A 104 -4.03 -29.45 -3.16
N CYS A 105 -5.31 -29.06 -3.32
CA CYS A 105 -5.65 -27.69 -3.70
C CYS A 105 -5.14 -26.63 -2.71
N PHE A 106 -5.17 -26.90 -1.40
CA PHE A 106 -4.61 -25.97 -0.41
C PHE A 106 -3.08 -25.95 -0.44
N SER A 107 -2.42 -27.08 -0.67
CA SER A 107 -0.96 -27.12 -0.83
C SER A 107 -0.52 -26.24 -1.98
N ASP A 108 -1.10 -26.45 -3.17
CA ASP A 108 -0.80 -25.67 -4.37
C ASP A 108 -1.09 -24.18 -4.16
N CYS A 109 -2.24 -23.86 -3.56
CA CYS A 109 -2.58 -22.48 -3.26
C CYS A 109 -1.58 -21.82 -2.29
N SER A 110 -1.09 -22.54 -1.28
CA SER A 110 -0.09 -21.98 -0.37
C SER A 110 1.18 -21.63 -1.12
N GLU A 111 1.66 -22.52 -1.99
CA GLU A 111 2.83 -22.30 -2.84
C GLU A 111 2.64 -21.11 -3.78
N TYR A 112 1.49 -21.02 -4.47
CA TYR A 112 1.17 -19.87 -5.32
C TYR A 112 1.13 -18.54 -4.56
N TYR A 113 0.70 -18.52 -3.30
CA TYR A 113 0.75 -17.31 -2.47
C TYR A 113 2.16 -16.94 -2.01
N VAL A 114 3.05 -17.93 -1.82
CA VAL A 114 4.49 -17.70 -1.57
C VAL A 114 5.14 -17.11 -2.81
N ASP A 115 4.94 -17.73 -3.98
CA ASP A 115 5.47 -17.24 -5.26
C ASP A 115 4.99 -15.82 -5.57
N ALA A 116 3.70 -15.54 -5.34
CA ALA A 116 3.14 -14.21 -5.51
C ALA A 116 3.76 -13.18 -4.54
N THR A 117 4.21 -13.60 -3.36
CA THR A 117 4.94 -12.75 -2.41
C THR A 117 6.32 -12.40 -2.95
N ASP A 118 7.08 -13.38 -3.42
CA ASP A 118 8.41 -13.18 -4.02
C ASP A 118 8.35 -12.24 -5.23
N GLN A 119 7.33 -12.38 -6.08
CA GLN A 119 7.12 -11.53 -7.24
C GLN A 119 6.72 -10.10 -6.87
N LEU A 120 6.05 -9.91 -5.73
CA LEU A 120 5.80 -8.57 -5.18
C LEU A 120 7.08 -7.93 -4.64
N GLU A 121 7.97 -8.71 -4.02
CA GLU A 121 9.31 -8.24 -3.62
C GLU A 121 10.15 -7.82 -4.83
N ASP A 122 10.16 -8.63 -5.89
CA ASP A 122 10.82 -8.29 -7.16
C ASP A 122 10.19 -7.04 -7.82
N SER A 123 8.86 -6.89 -7.74
CA SER A 123 8.16 -5.69 -8.18
C SER A 123 8.62 -4.45 -7.42
N LEU A 124 8.79 -4.54 -6.09
CA LEU A 124 9.27 -3.44 -5.26
C LEU A 124 10.72 -3.07 -5.59
N ALA A 125 11.60 -4.05 -5.75
CA ALA A 125 13.00 -3.83 -6.15
C ALA A 125 13.11 -3.19 -7.54
N ALA A 126 12.30 -3.64 -8.50
CA ALA A 126 12.21 -3.03 -9.83
C ALA A 126 11.65 -1.61 -9.76
N LEU A 127 10.63 -1.37 -8.93
CA LEU A 127 10.05 -0.03 -8.74
C LEU A 127 11.12 0.94 -8.24
N ASP A 128 11.97 0.53 -7.29
CA ASP A 128 13.03 1.35 -6.73
C ASP A 128 14.02 1.85 -7.78
N THR A 129 14.33 1.02 -8.79
CA THR A 129 15.20 1.36 -9.92
C THR A 129 14.47 1.96 -11.13
N ASN A 130 13.16 2.24 -11.00
CA ASN A 130 12.27 2.71 -12.06
C ASN A 130 12.13 1.71 -13.24
N GLY A 131 12.34 0.43 -12.98
CA GLY A 131 12.15 -0.69 -13.93
C GLY A 131 10.67 -1.02 -14.16
N TYR A 132 9.86 -0.07 -14.61
CA TYR A 132 8.40 -0.21 -14.67
C TYR A 132 7.89 -1.36 -15.54
N LYS A 133 8.67 -1.79 -16.55
CA LYS A 133 8.35 -2.98 -17.36
C LYS A 133 8.46 -4.26 -16.53
N ASP A 134 9.44 -4.35 -15.66
CA ASP A 134 9.67 -5.51 -14.81
C ASP A 134 8.64 -5.53 -13.68
N VAL A 135 8.34 -4.37 -13.08
CA VAL A 135 7.20 -4.21 -12.15
C VAL A 135 5.91 -4.77 -12.77
N LYS A 136 5.61 -4.39 -14.02
CA LYS A 136 4.43 -4.90 -14.71
C LYS A 136 4.47 -6.41 -14.90
N THR A 137 5.63 -6.95 -15.28
CA THR A 137 5.80 -8.38 -15.52
C THR A 137 5.56 -9.18 -14.24
N TRP A 138 6.19 -8.78 -13.14
CA TRP A 138 6.07 -9.46 -11.87
C TRP A 138 4.68 -9.33 -11.23
N LEU A 139 4.04 -8.16 -11.31
CA LEU A 139 2.64 -8.03 -10.87
C LEU A 139 1.67 -8.90 -11.68
N GLN A 140 1.92 -9.08 -12.98
CA GLN A 140 1.09 -9.96 -13.81
C GLN A 140 1.32 -11.44 -13.48
N ALA A 141 2.56 -11.84 -13.15
CA ALA A 141 2.86 -13.18 -12.64
C ALA A 141 2.11 -13.43 -11.31
N ALA A 142 2.16 -12.48 -10.38
CA ALA A 142 1.53 -12.66 -9.06
C ALA A 142 0.01 -12.82 -9.16
N ILE A 143 -0.63 -12.09 -10.07
CA ILE A 143 -2.06 -12.26 -10.37
C ILE A 143 -2.32 -13.66 -10.94
N ALA A 144 -1.51 -14.12 -11.90
CA ALA A 144 -1.68 -15.42 -12.54
C ALA A 144 -1.54 -16.59 -11.56
N ASP A 145 -0.63 -16.49 -10.58
CA ASP A 145 -0.46 -17.52 -9.55
C ASP A 145 -1.71 -17.63 -8.66
N VAL A 146 -2.25 -16.49 -8.19
CA VAL A 146 -3.47 -16.49 -7.37
C VAL A 146 -4.72 -16.88 -8.17
N GLU A 147 -4.77 -16.59 -9.48
CA GLU A 147 -5.79 -17.11 -10.40
C GLU A 147 -5.67 -18.63 -10.58
N SER A 148 -4.45 -19.17 -10.60
CA SER A 148 -4.19 -20.62 -10.68
C SER A 148 -4.65 -21.34 -9.42
N CYS A 149 -4.36 -20.77 -8.25
CA CYS A 149 -4.94 -21.21 -6.97
C CYS A 149 -6.48 -21.29 -7.04
N GLN A 150 -7.14 -20.25 -7.55
CA GLN A 150 -8.60 -20.25 -7.68
C GLN A 150 -9.12 -21.32 -8.66
N SER A 151 -8.38 -21.59 -9.72
CA SER A 151 -8.79 -22.48 -10.80
C SER A 151 -8.66 -23.95 -10.41
N GLY A 152 -7.64 -24.33 -9.62
CA GLY A 152 -7.49 -25.69 -9.10
C GLY A 152 -8.73 -26.19 -8.34
N PHE A 153 -9.37 -25.31 -7.56
CA PHE A 153 -10.64 -25.66 -6.90
C PHE A 153 -11.82 -25.85 -7.87
N LYS A 154 -11.88 -25.10 -8.98
CA LYS A 154 -12.99 -25.17 -9.94
C LYS A 154 -12.93 -26.44 -10.79
N GLU A 155 -11.73 -26.97 -11.00
CA GLU A 155 -11.50 -28.22 -11.72
C GLU A 155 -11.97 -29.44 -10.91
N GLN A 156 -12.03 -29.31 -9.58
CA GLN A 156 -12.52 -30.37 -8.72
C GLN A 156 -14.05 -30.33 -8.57
N SER A 157 -14.72 -31.36 -9.09
CA SER A 157 -16.17 -31.49 -9.00
C SER A 157 -16.66 -31.53 -7.54
N GLY A 158 -17.71 -30.76 -7.24
CA GLY A 158 -18.32 -30.71 -5.90
C GLY A 158 -17.62 -29.82 -4.89
N HIS A 159 -16.52 -29.16 -5.26
CA HIS A 159 -15.75 -28.31 -4.37
C HIS A 159 -15.73 -26.86 -4.87
N ASN A 160 -16.04 -25.91 -3.99
CA ASN A 160 -15.95 -24.47 -4.29
C ASN A 160 -14.83 -23.89 -3.42
N SER A 161 -13.99 -23.03 -4.00
CA SER A 161 -12.95 -22.37 -3.22
C SER A 161 -13.56 -21.42 -2.20
N THR A 162 -13.21 -21.62 -0.94
CA THR A 162 -13.48 -20.64 0.13
C THR A 162 -12.53 -19.44 0.08
N LEU A 163 -11.58 -19.43 -0.86
CA LEU A 163 -10.55 -18.39 -1.00
C LEU A 163 -10.92 -17.31 -2.03
N ALA A 164 -12.06 -17.46 -2.75
CA ALA A 164 -12.39 -16.61 -3.89
C ALA A 164 -12.39 -15.10 -3.58
N SER A 165 -12.97 -14.68 -2.46
CA SER A 165 -12.97 -13.27 -2.06
C SER A 165 -11.57 -12.74 -1.72
N GLU A 166 -10.72 -13.60 -1.17
CA GLU A 166 -9.35 -13.24 -0.81
C GLU A 166 -8.45 -13.18 -2.05
N ASN A 167 -8.63 -14.12 -2.99
CA ASN A 167 -7.97 -14.13 -4.28
C ASN A 167 -8.35 -12.90 -5.13
N GLU A 168 -9.63 -12.54 -5.11
CA GLU A 168 -10.12 -11.33 -5.77
C GLU A 168 -9.50 -10.08 -5.14
N ARG A 169 -9.51 -9.98 -3.79
CA ARG A 169 -8.92 -8.84 -3.09
C ARG A 169 -7.43 -8.67 -3.42
N PHE A 170 -6.67 -9.76 -3.44
CA PHE A 170 -5.27 -9.75 -3.85
C PHE A 170 -5.10 -9.21 -5.27
N SER A 171 -5.86 -9.76 -6.23
CA SER A 171 -5.83 -9.37 -7.63
C SER A 171 -6.18 -7.89 -7.82
N GLN A 172 -7.18 -7.39 -7.10
CA GLN A 172 -7.55 -5.97 -7.11
C GLN A 172 -6.40 -5.07 -6.63
N LEU A 173 -5.67 -5.45 -5.58
CA LEU A 173 -4.49 -4.71 -5.11
C LEU A 173 -3.38 -4.69 -6.17
N CYS A 174 -3.05 -5.84 -6.78
CA CYS A 174 -2.06 -5.91 -7.85
C CYS A 174 -2.47 -5.08 -9.08
N HIS A 175 -3.75 -5.08 -9.45
CA HIS A 175 -4.26 -4.23 -10.54
C HIS A 175 -4.15 -2.74 -10.22
N ILE A 176 -4.47 -2.31 -9.00
CA ILE A 176 -4.23 -0.92 -8.57
C ILE A 176 -2.75 -0.57 -8.73
N ALA A 177 -1.84 -1.44 -8.27
CA ALA A 177 -0.40 -1.20 -8.38
C ALA A 177 0.07 -1.11 -9.85
N LEU A 178 -0.46 -1.97 -10.74
CA LEU A 178 -0.22 -1.93 -12.17
C LEU A 178 -0.65 -0.59 -12.79
N GLU A 179 -1.86 -0.12 -12.46
CA GLU A 179 -2.42 1.12 -13.00
C GLU A 179 -1.59 2.34 -12.55
N ILE A 180 -1.25 2.41 -11.27
CA ILE A 180 -0.37 3.47 -10.73
C ILE A 180 1.00 3.42 -11.41
N THR A 181 1.60 2.24 -11.57
CA THR A 181 2.90 2.05 -12.24
C THR A 181 2.85 2.46 -13.71
N ASN A 182 1.76 2.13 -14.42
CA ASN A 182 1.56 2.55 -15.81
C ASN A 182 1.46 4.07 -15.97
N HIS A 183 1.00 4.79 -14.94
CA HIS A 183 1.06 6.25 -14.93
C HIS A 183 2.47 6.79 -14.73
N LEU A 184 3.26 6.18 -13.86
CA LEU A 184 4.67 6.52 -13.64
C LEU A 184 5.53 6.28 -14.89
N ALA A 185 5.23 5.25 -15.67
CA ALA A 185 5.96 4.94 -16.90
C ALA A 185 5.72 5.96 -18.04
N LYS A 186 4.72 6.83 -17.91
CA LYS A 186 4.34 7.84 -18.92
C LYS A 186 4.83 9.25 -18.58
N THR A 187 5.39 9.45 -17.39
CA THR A 187 5.95 10.71 -16.91
C THR A 187 7.45 10.73 -17.08
#